data_AF-A0A353FHR7-F1
#
_entry.id   AF-A0A353FHR7-F1
#
_cell.length_a   1.000
_cell.length_b   1.000
_cell.length_c   1.000
_cell.angle_alpha   90.00
_cell.angle_beta   90.00
_cell.angle_gamma   90.00
#
_symmetry.space_group_name_H-M   'P 1'
#
loop_
_entity.id
_entity.type
_entity.pdbx_description
1 polymer ?
#
loop_
_entity_poly.entity_id
_entity_poly.type
_entity_poly.pdbx_seq_one_letter_code
_entity_poly.pdbx_strand_id
1 'polypeptide(L)'
;DIRLLQREYGNSASQKNWAIPQAEHEWILLVDADERVTPELQAEIEKILSSENPEDAYWIYRQNHLMGRKVNYSGWQGDKVIRLFRKSKCRYEDKHVHAEVIVNGSVGYLRNKLQHYTYKSLEHMMFKADRYTSWGAYDRVNKVQKVGAFHLFVKPAFTFFKKYFLQLGILDGKVGFILAVHSSYYIFLRSLKIWRIHEGEDIKKE
;
A
#
# COMPACT_ATOMS: atom_id res chain seq x y z
N ASP A 1 -18.48 -15.93 -14.97
CA ASP A 1 -17.57 -15.66 -16.10
C ASP A 1 -16.30 -14.96 -15.65
N ILE A 2 -15.16 -15.27 -16.29
CA ILE A 2 -13.87 -14.60 -16.05
C ILE A 2 -13.47 -13.91 -17.35
N ARG A 3 -13.20 -12.59 -17.30
CA ARG A 3 -12.70 -11.82 -18.44
C ARG A 3 -11.27 -11.35 -18.18
N LEU A 4 -10.35 -11.71 -19.07
CA LEU A 4 -8.97 -11.24 -19.04
C LEU A 4 -8.82 -10.00 -19.92
N LEU A 5 -8.20 -8.96 -19.39
CA LEU A 5 -7.91 -7.72 -20.10
C LEU A 5 -6.42 -7.40 -19.97
N GLN A 6 -5.78 -6.99 -21.06
CA GLN A 6 -4.34 -6.71 -21.10
C GLN A 6 -4.09 -5.32 -21.70
N ARG A 7 -3.08 -4.65 -21.16
CA ARG A 7 -2.51 -3.39 -21.65
C ARG A 7 -1.05 -3.31 -21.21
N GLU A 8 -0.32 -2.38 -21.79
CA GLU A 8 1.00 -2.02 -21.28
C GLU A 8 0.91 -1.47 -19.85
N TYR A 9 1.83 -1.93 -18.99
CA TYR A 9 1.86 -1.55 -17.58
C TYR A 9 2.63 -0.23 -17.41
N GLY A 10 1.93 0.81 -16.95
CA GLY A 10 2.57 2.07 -16.54
C GLY A 10 2.87 2.08 -15.04
N ASN A 11 1.82 2.20 -14.23
CA ASN A 11 1.89 2.14 -12.77
C ASN A 11 0.56 1.60 -12.19
N SER A 12 0.54 1.36 -10.87
CA SER A 12 -0.63 0.77 -10.19
C SER A 12 -1.90 1.63 -10.34
N ALA A 13 -1.81 2.94 -10.14
CA ALA A 13 -2.96 3.85 -10.23
C ALA A 13 -3.53 3.90 -11.65
N SER A 14 -2.65 4.06 -12.64
CA SER A 14 -3.00 4.07 -14.06
C SER A 14 -3.67 2.76 -14.49
N GLN A 15 -3.16 1.61 -14.03
CA GLN A 15 -3.75 0.31 -14.31
C GLN A 15 -5.17 0.22 -13.74
N LYS A 16 -5.38 0.66 -12.49
CA LYS A 16 -6.67 0.60 -11.81
C LYS A 16 -7.68 1.56 -12.43
N ASN A 17 -7.28 2.80 -12.77
CA ASN A 17 -8.14 3.78 -13.44
C ASN A 17 -8.61 3.34 -14.83
N TRP A 18 -7.85 2.51 -15.52
CA TRP A 18 -8.29 1.90 -16.78
C TRP A 18 -9.14 0.65 -16.57
N ALA A 19 -8.86 -0.14 -15.54
CA ALA A 19 -9.64 -1.34 -15.20
C ALA A 19 -11.07 -0.98 -14.75
N ILE A 20 -11.23 0.06 -13.93
CA ILE A 20 -12.51 0.45 -13.31
C ILE A 20 -13.65 0.67 -14.32
N PRO A 21 -13.50 1.50 -15.38
CA PRO A 21 -14.57 1.74 -16.37
C PRO A 21 -14.98 0.50 -17.16
N GLN A 22 -14.11 -0.52 -17.23
CA GLN A 22 -14.39 -1.75 -17.96
C GLN A 22 -15.28 -2.70 -17.15
N ALA A 23 -15.38 -2.54 -15.83
CA ALA A 23 -16.27 -3.35 -15.00
C ALA A 23 -17.73 -3.13 -15.40
N GLU A 24 -18.50 -4.21 -15.49
CA GLU A 24 -19.88 -4.19 -15.96
C GLU A 24 -20.80 -3.51 -14.93
N HIS A 25 -20.71 -3.91 -13.66
CA HIS A 25 -21.55 -3.40 -12.61
C HIS A 25 -21.07 -2.05 -12.05
N GLU A 26 -21.96 -1.37 -11.32
CA GLU A 26 -21.66 -0.10 -10.66
C GLU A 26 -20.75 -0.29 -9.44
N TRP A 27 -21.00 -1.34 -8.68
CA TRP A 27 -20.20 -1.72 -7.53
C TRP A 27 -18.96 -2.51 -7.95
N ILE A 28 -17.82 -2.09 -7.45
CA ILE A 28 -16.53 -2.74 -7.67
C ILE A 28 -15.95 -3.14 -6.32
N LEU A 29 -15.57 -4.41 -6.20
CA LEU A 29 -14.61 -4.88 -5.21
C LEU A 29 -13.26 -5.09 -5.91
N LEU A 30 -12.34 -4.15 -5.72
CA LEU A 30 -10.99 -4.25 -6.27
C LEU A 30 -10.14 -5.09 -5.32
N VAL A 31 -9.50 -6.15 -5.82
CA VAL A 31 -8.66 -7.04 -4.99
C VAL A 31 -7.31 -7.20 -5.67
N ASP A 32 -6.23 -6.86 -4.97
CA ASP A 32 -4.89 -7.08 -5.49
C ASP A 32 -4.53 -8.59 -5.42
N ALA A 33 -3.61 -9.08 -6.26
CA ALA A 33 -3.30 -10.51 -6.37
C ALA A 33 -2.73 -11.14 -5.07
N ASP A 34 -2.24 -10.32 -4.14
CA ASP A 34 -1.77 -10.69 -2.82
C ASP A 34 -2.81 -10.47 -1.70
N GLU A 35 -4.04 -10.09 -2.05
CA GLU A 35 -5.17 -9.93 -1.11
C GLU A 35 -6.14 -11.13 -1.22
N ARG A 36 -6.80 -11.50 -0.11
CA ARG A 36 -7.87 -12.51 -0.09
C ARG A 36 -9.06 -11.99 0.72
N VAL A 37 -10.26 -12.14 0.14
CA VAL A 37 -11.53 -11.88 0.81
C VAL A 37 -11.84 -13.09 1.70
N THR A 38 -12.10 -12.84 2.98
CA THR A 38 -12.52 -13.91 3.91
C THR A 38 -14.03 -14.15 3.79
N PRO A 39 -14.54 -15.33 4.19
CA PRO A 39 -15.98 -15.59 4.20
C PRO A 39 -16.78 -14.55 5.02
N GLU A 40 -16.23 -14.09 6.14
CA GLU A 40 -16.88 -13.07 6.98
C GLU A 40 -16.92 -11.70 6.29
N LEU A 41 -15.84 -11.35 5.59
CA LEU A 41 -15.80 -10.12 4.80
C LEU A 41 -16.78 -10.18 3.63
N GLN A 42 -16.88 -11.33 2.95
CA GLN A 42 -17.86 -11.53 1.90
C GLN A 42 -19.29 -11.33 2.42
N ALA A 43 -19.65 -12.00 3.53
CA ALA A 43 -20.98 -11.89 4.12
C ALA A 43 -21.31 -10.45 4.55
N GLU A 44 -20.32 -9.71 5.08
CA GLU A 44 -20.47 -8.30 5.42
C GLU A 44 -20.71 -7.44 4.18
N ILE A 45 -19.95 -7.66 3.09
CA ILE A 45 -20.13 -6.94 1.82
C ILE A 45 -21.53 -7.19 1.25
N GLU A 46 -21.97 -8.45 1.18
CA GLU A 46 -23.29 -8.82 0.65
C GLU A 46 -24.40 -8.12 1.44
N LYS A 47 -24.31 -8.11 2.78
CA LYS A 47 -25.26 -7.41 3.65
C LYS A 47 -25.29 -5.89 3.42
N ILE A 48 -24.12 -5.29 3.21
CA ILE A 48 -24.01 -3.85 2.91
C ILE A 48 -24.67 -3.54 1.57
N LEU A 49 -24.39 -4.33 0.54
CA LEU A 49 -24.92 -4.12 -0.80
C LEU A 49 -26.44 -4.32 -0.88
N SER A 50 -27.01 -5.12 0.04
CA SER A 50 -28.47 -5.26 0.18
C SER A 50 -29.14 -4.20 1.05
N SER A 51 -28.39 -3.28 1.66
CA SER A 51 -28.97 -2.23 2.50
C SER A 51 -29.64 -1.13 1.67
N GLU A 52 -30.59 -0.39 2.26
CA GLU A 52 -31.33 0.66 1.54
C GLU A 52 -30.44 1.85 1.15
N ASN A 53 -29.49 2.22 2.01
CA ASN A 53 -28.64 3.39 1.85
C ASN A 53 -27.16 3.04 2.14
N PRO A 54 -26.50 2.25 1.28
CA PRO A 54 -25.07 2.01 1.42
C PRO A 54 -24.30 3.29 1.10
N GLU A 55 -23.20 3.50 1.82
CA GLU A 55 -22.22 4.54 1.52
C GLU A 55 -21.63 4.33 0.13
N ASP A 56 -20.96 5.32 -0.45
CA ASP A 56 -20.46 5.22 -1.84
C ASP A 56 -19.13 4.48 -1.97
N ALA A 57 -18.35 4.43 -0.90
CA ALA A 57 -17.11 3.70 -0.81
C ALA A 57 -16.86 3.20 0.61
N TYR A 58 -16.03 2.17 0.75
CA TYR A 58 -15.71 1.60 2.03
C TYR A 58 -14.24 1.31 2.21
N TRP A 59 -13.72 1.74 3.37
CA TRP A 59 -12.44 1.28 3.89
C TRP A 59 -12.56 -0.15 4.39
N ILE A 60 -11.60 -0.98 3.98
CA ILE A 60 -11.43 -2.34 4.47
C ILE A 60 -10.07 -2.45 5.12
N TYR A 61 -10.04 -2.91 6.38
CA TYR A 61 -8.80 -3.15 7.10
C TYR A 61 -8.05 -4.34 6.50
N ARG A 62 -6.72 -4.33 6.57
CA ARG A 62 -5.89 -5.45 6.12
C ARG A 62 -5.28 -6.19 7.30
N GLN A 63 -5.39 -7.51 7.27
CA GLN A 63 -4.61 -8.40 8.12
C GLN A 63 -3.34 -8.79 7.37
N ASN A 64 -2.28 -8.03 7.63
CA ASN A 64 -1.01 -8.23 6.97
C ASN A 64 -0.29 -9.50 7.48
N HIS A 65 0.35 -10.19 6.54
CA HIS A 65 1.15 -11.38 6.79
C HIS A 65 2.58 -11.18 6.28
N LEU A 66 3.54 -11.64 7.08
CA LEU A 66 4.95 -11.65 6.73
C LEU A 66 5.56 -13.01 7.08
N MET A 67 6.22 -13.64 6.10
CA MET A 67 6.90 -14.94 6.32
C MET A 67 5.96 -15.98 6.95
N GLY A 68 4.72 -16.06 6.46
CA GLY A 68 3.70 -16.98 6.96
C GLY A 68 3.10 -16.61 8.33
N ARG A 69 3.50 -15.49 8.94
CA ARG A 69 3.01 -15.05 10.25
C ARG A 69 2.14 -13.80 10.12
N LYS A 70 1.06 -13.78 10.89
CA LYS A 70 0.23 -12.59 11.08
C LYS A 70 1.04 -11.50 11.77
N VAL A 71 0.98 -10.28 11.24
CA VAL A 71 1.59 -9.09 11.81
C VAL A 71 0.50 -8.26 12.48
N ASN A 72 0.69 -7.92 13.75
CA ASN A 72 -0.29 -7.15 14.50
C ASN A 72 0.14 -5.70 14.72
N TYR A 73 1.44 -5.42 14.70
CA TYR A 73 2.04 -4.16 15.12
C TYR A 73 2.97 -3.59 14.03
N SER A 74 3.99 -2.81 14.40
CA SER A 74 4.95 -2.19 13.46
C SER A 74 4.34 -1.17 12.50
N GLY A 75 3.25 -0.53 12.92
CA GLY A 75 2.47 0.41 12.13
C GLY A 75 1.58 -0.25 11.08
N TRP A 76 1.39 -1.56 11.13
CA TRP A 76 0.45 -2.31 10.28
C TRP A 76 -0.89 -2.57 10.98
N GLN A 77 -1.00 -2.29 12.29
CA GLN A 77 -2.22 -2.50 13.11
C GLN A 77 -3.49 -1.81 12.57
N GLY A 78 -3.34 -0.65 11.94
CA GLY A 78 -4.44 0.18 11.45
C GLY A 78 -4.45 0.33 9.93
N ASP A 79 -3.76 -0.56 9.22
CA ASP A 79 -3.67 -0.52 7.78
C ASP A 79 -5.05 -0.81 7.14
N LYS A 80 -5.49 0.10 6.27
CA LYS A 80 -6.78 0.06 5.60
C LYS A 80 -6.66 0.59 4.18
N VAL A 81 -7.51 0.09 3.30
CA VAL A 81 -7.58 0.50 1.89
C VAL A 81 -9.04 0.60 1.45
N ILE A 82 -9.36 1.56 0.59
CA ILE A 82 -10.65 1.57 -0.11
C ILE A 82 -10.59 0.53 -1.22
N ARG A 83 -11.47 -0.48 -1.15
CA ARG A 83 -11.56 -1.58 -2.12
C ARG A 83 -12.97 -1.83 -2.62
N LEU A 84 -13.99 -1.55 -1.81
CA LEU A 84 -15.39 -1.63 -2.21
C LEU A 84 -15.91 -0.22 -2.48
N PHE A 85 -16.32 0.07 -3.71
CA PHE A 85 -16.79 1.40 -4.08
C PHE A 85 -17.66 1.41 -5.34
N ARG A 86 -18.42 2.49 -5.51
CA ARG A 86 -19.15 2.82 -6.75
C ARG A 86 -18.22 3.41 -7.79
N LYS A 87 -18.15 2.81 -8.98
CA LYS A 87 -17.26 3.26 -10.06
C LYS A 87 -17.55 4.68 -10.53
N SER A 88 -18.81 5.12 -10.52
CA SER A 88 -19.19 6.47 -10.93
C SER A 88 -18.70 7.56 -9.98
N LYS A 89 -18.35 7.21 -8.74
CA LYS A 89 -17.96 8.14 -7.67
C LYS A 89 -16.49 8.07 -7.27
N CYS A 90 -15.73 7.13 -7.84
CA CYS A 90 -14.38 6.83 -7.36
C CYS A 90 -13.35 6.74 -8.48
N ARG A 91 -12.17 7.29 -8.23
CA ARG A 91 -10.98 7.14 -9.09
C ARG A 91 -9.71 7.15 -8.27
N TYR A 92 -8.65 6.51 -8.73
CA TYR A 92 -7.33 6.63 -8.09
C TYR A 92 -6.70 7.99 -8.38
N GLU A 93 -6.00 8.53 -7.38
CA GLU A 93 -5.08 9.66 -7.55
C GLU A 93 -4.01 9.33 -8.60
N ASP A 94 -3.61 10.34 -9.39
CA ASP A 94 -2.49 10.20 -10.33
C ASP A 94 -1.15 10.30 -9.58
N LYS A 95 -0.79 9.22 -8.88
CA LYS A 95 0.46 9.05 -8.13
C LYS A 95 1.12 7.72 -8.48
N HIS A 96 2.46 7.70 -8.48
CA HIS A 96 3.23 6.50 -8.76
C HIS A 96 3.18 5.49 -7.61
N VAL A 97 3.21 5.96 -6.36
CA VAL A 97 3.23 5.12 -5.16
C VAL A 97 2.20 5.58 -4.14
N HIS A 98 1.59 4.61 -3.46
CA HIS A 98 0.58 4.86 -2.42
C HIS A 98 -0.59 5.75 -2.90
N ALA A 99 -0.99 5.63 -4.18
CA ALA A 99 -2.17 6.30 -4.69
C ALA A 99 -3.41 5.85 -3.93
N GLU A 100 -4.15 6.80 -3.37
CA GLU A 100 -5.42 6.54 -2.71
C GLU A 100 -6.59 6.69 -3.69
N VAL A 101 -7.76 6.18 -3.32
CA VAL A 101 -9.00 6.38 -4.07
C VAL A 101 -9.59 7.71 -3.64
N ILE A 102 -9.75 8.61 -4.61
CA ILE A 102 -10.55 9.83 -4.47
C ILE A 102 -12.02 9.42 -4.55
N VAL A 103 -12.79 9.76 -3.53
CA VAL A 103 -14.23 9.46 -3.44
C VAL A 103 -15.02 10.77 -3.51
N ASN A 104 -15.96 10.85 -4.45
CA ASN A 104 -16.96 11.92 -4.52
C ASN A 104 -18.30 11.40 -3.97
N GLY A 105 -18.40 11.32 -2.65
CA GLY A 105 -19.53 10.70 -1.97
C GLY A 105 -19.20 10.36 -0.53
N SER A 106 -20.07 9.56 0.08
CA SER A 106 -19.90 9.14 1.46
C SER A 106 -18.97 7.92 1.58
N VAL A 107 -18.32 7.78 2.74
CA VAL A 107 -17.31 6.74 2.98
C VAL A 107 -17.59 6.01 4.29
N GLY A 108 -17.82 4.70 4.20
CA GLY A 108 -18.01 3.80 5.33
C GLY A 108 -16.76 2.98 5.68
N TYR A 109 -16.93 2.11 6.67
CA TYR A 109 -15.90 1.18 7.15
C TYR A 109 -16.46 -0.22 7.29
N LEU A 110 -15.76 -1.21 6.77
CA LEU A 110 -16.03 -2.62 7.06
C LEU A 110 -15.27 -3.03 8.31
N ARG A 111 -15.85 -3.96 9.06
CA ARG A 111 -15.31 -4.51 10.30
C ARG A 111 -14.36 -5.67 10.02
N ASN A 112 -14.68 -6.50 9.04
CA ASN A 112 -13.86 -7.64 8.67
C ASN A 112 -12.67 -7.22 7.80
N LYS A 113 -11.61 -8.04 7.82
CA LYS A 113 -10.33 -7.69 7.20
C LYS A 113 -10.07 -8.49 5.93
N LEU A 114 -9.41 -7.86 4.97
CA LEU A 114 -8.73 -8.58 3.88
C LEU A 114 -7.49 -9.26 4.43
N GLN A 115 -7.25 -10.52 4.07
CA GLN A 115 -5.93 -11.11 4.29
C GLN A 115 -4.98 -10.52 3.25
N HIS A 116 -3.80 -10.05 3.66
CA HIS A 116 -2.84 -9.42 2.76
C HIS A 116 -1.45 -10.02 2.93
N TYR A 117 -0.95 -10.65 1.86
CA TYR A 117 0.31 -11.38 1.82
C TYR A 117 1.34 -10.60 1.00
N THR A 118 1.76 -9.45 1.52
CA THR A 118 2.55 -8.44 0.80
C THR A 118 3.81 -8.99 0.13
N TYR A 119 4.47 -9.94 0.79
CA TYR A 119 5.73 -10.51 0.32
C TYR A 119 5.62 -12.02 0.16
N LYS A 120 6.15 -12.49 -0.96
CA LYS A 120 6.14 -13.91 -1.35
C LYS A 120 7.39 -14.65 -0.88
N SER A 121 8.52 -13.93 -0.86
CA SER A 121 9.82 -14.40 -0.40
C SER A 121 10.66 -13.20 0.08
N LEU A 122 11.86 -13.47 0.60
CA LEU A 122 12.82 -12.43 0.97
C LEU A 122 13.30 -11.65 -0.26
N GLU A 123 13.57 -12.34 -1.36
CA GLU A 123 13.97 -11.76 -2.64
C GLU A 123 12.89 -10.82 -3.16
N HIS A 124 11.62 -11.24 -3.08
CA HIS A 124 10.49 -10.38 -3.46
C HIS A 124 10.39 -9.13 -2.57
N MET A 125 10.70 -9.26 -1.28
CA MET A 125 10.76 -8.11 -0.37
C MET A 125 11.88 -7.13 -0.74
N MET A 126 13.07 -7.61 -1.05
CA MET A 126 14.19 -6.77 -1.47
C MET A 126 13.92 -6.09 -2.82
N PHE A 127 13.39 -6.83 -3.79
CA PHE A 127 12.98 -6.29 -5.08
C PHE A 127 11.93 -5.18 -4.93
N LYS A 128 10.88 -5.42 -4.13
CA LYS A 128 9.85 -4.38 -3.84
C LYS A 128 10.48 -3.17 -3.16
N ALA A 129 11.36 -3.34 -2.18
CA ALA A 129 12.02 -2.22 -1.51
C ALA A 129 12.85 -1.38 -2.49
N ASP A 130 13.62 -2.00 -3.36
CA ASP A 130 14.40 -1.29 -4.36
C ASP A 130 13.48 -0.47 -5.29
N ARG A 131 12.52 -1.13 -5.94
CA ARG A 131 11.57 -0.49 -6.86
C ARG A 131 10.79 0.67 -6.23
N TYR A 132 10.18 0.44 -5.08
CA TYR A 132 9.32 1.44 -4.44
C TYR A 132 10.12 2.61 -3.85
N THR A 133 11.37 2.38 -3.43
CA THR A 133 12.25 3.48 -3.01
C THR A 133 12.69 4.33 -4.19
N SER A 134 12.88 3.77 -5.39
CA SER A 134 13.13 4.55 -6.62
C SER A 134 11.94 5.45 -6.94
N TRP A 135 10.72 4.90 -7.02
CA TRP A 135 9.52 5.72 -7.26
C TRP A 135 9.31 6.77 -6.16
N GLY A 136 9.49 6.38 -4.90
CA GLY A 136 9.38 7.30 -3.77
C GLY A 136 10.46 8.40 -3.76
N ALA A 137 11.62 8.16 -4.38
CA ALA A 137 12.64 9.18 -4.59
C ALA A 137 12.15 10.19 -5.63
N TYR A 138 11.64 9.74 -6.78
CA TYR A 138 11.09 10.61 -7.82
C TYR A 138 9.92 11.48 -7.33
N ASP A 139 9.00 10.92 -6.53
CA ASP A 139 7.88 11.70 -5.97
C ASP A 139 8.33 12.81 -5.00
N ARG A 140 9.60 12.77 -4.56
CA ARG A 140 10.14 13.66 -3.51
C ARG A 140 11.38 14.44 -3.92
N VAL A 141 12.02 14.13 -5.05
CA VAL A 141 13.29 14.74 -5.47
C VAL A 141 13.18 16.25 -5.61
N ASN A 142 12.05 16.75 -6.11
CA ASN A 142 11.78 18.20 -6.24
C ASN A 142 11.41 18.87 -4.90
N LYS A 143 11.03 18.09 -3.88
CA LYS A 143 10.62 18.59 -2.55
C LYS A 143 11.77 18.58 -1.55
N VAL A 144 12.74 17.69 -1.73
CA VAL A 144 13.94 17.59 -0.90
C VAL A 144 15.07 18.26 -1.66
N GLN A 145 15.48 19.45 -1.22
CA GLN A 145 16.54 20.21 -1.91
C GLN A 145 17.94 19.67 -1.62
N LYS A 146 18.17 19.11 -0.44
CA LYS A 146 19.47 18.58 -0.03
C LYS A 146 19.32 17.38 0.90
N VAL A 147 20.04 16.32 0.62
CA VAL A 147 20.18 15.16 1.49
C VAL A 147 21.40 15.38 2.38
N GLY A 148 21.26 15.10 3.69
CA GLY A 148 22.32 15.29 4.67
C GLY A 148 22.21 14.29 5.81
N ALA A 149 23.03 14.45 6.85
CA ALA A 149 23.12 13.50 7.96
C ALA A 149 21.76 13.17 8.62
N PHE A 150 20.86 14.15 8.73
CA PHE A 150 19.50 13.91 9.21
C PHE A 150 18.74 12.86 8.39
N HIS A 151 18.85 12.91 7.05
CA HIS A 151 18.14 12.02 6.13
C HIS A 151 18.73 10.61 6.08
N LEU A 152 20.04 10.49 6.29
CA LEU A 152 20.78 9.23 6.19
C LEU A 152 20.89 8.49 7.53
N PHE A 153 20.92 9.21 8.67
CA PHE A 153 21.16 8.61 9.98
C PHE A 153 19.96 8.79 10.92
N VAL A 154 19.57 10.04 11.19
CA VAL A 154 18.55 10.35 12.20
C VAL A 154 17.17 9.81 11.79
N LYS A 155 16.75 10.06 10.55
CA LYS A 155 15.42 9.68 10.06
C LYS A 155 15.25 8.15 9.95
N PRO A 156 16.21 7.37 9.42
CA PRO A 156 16.15 5.91 9.49
C PRO A 156 16.16 5.36 10.92
N ALA A 157 17.08 5.85 11.78
CA ALA A 157 17.16 5.40 13.17
C ALA A 157 15.86 5.67 13.95
N PHE A 158 15.29 6.87 13.79
CA PHE A 158 13.99 7.20 14.37
C PHE A 158 12.86 6.35 13.78
N THR A 159 12.92 6.01 12.49
CA THR A 159 11.94 5.11 11.86
C THR A 159 11.98 3.72 12.49
N PHE A 160 13.17 3.16 12.70
CA PHE A 160 13.33 1.90 13.45
C PHE A 160 12.73 2.03 14.85
N PHE A 161 13.16 3.05 15.62
CA PHE A 161 12.70 3.26 16.99
C PHE A 161 11.17 3.37 17.07
N LYS A 162 10.58 4.20 16.20
CA LYS A 162 9.13 4.37 16.09
C LYS A 162 8.44 3.05 15.76
N LYS A 163 8.92 2.31 14.76
CA LYS A 163 8.29 1.06 14.31
C LYS A 163 8.36 -0.03 15.38
N TYR A 164 9.51 -0.17 16.02
CA TYR A 164 9.76 -1.27 16.96
C TYR A 164 9.20 -0.98 18.36
N PHE A 165 9.43 0.21 18.90
CA PHE A 165 9.01 0.56 20.26
C PHE A 165 7.67 1.30 20.29
N LEU A 166 7.54 2.42 19.58
CA LEU A 166 6.32 3.25 19.68
C LEU A 166 5.10 2.59 19.03
N GLN A 167 5.31 1.84 17.95
CA GLN A 167 4.26 1.10 17.25
C GLN A 167 4.22 -0.37 17.67
N LEU A 168 4.87 -0.70 18.79
CA LEU A 168 4.82 -2.00 19.48
C LEU A 168 5.27 -3.20 18.62
N GLY A 169 6.12 -2.98 17.62
CA GLY A 169 6.69 -4.07 16.81
C GLY A 169 7.42 -5.13 17.65
N ILE A 170 7.95 -4.76 18.81
CA ILE A 170 8.53 -5.72 19.77
C ILE A 170 7.56 -6.86 20.17
N LEU A 171 6.24 -6.60 20.16
CA LEU A 171 5.22 -7.61 20.49
C LEU A 171 5.02 -8.65 19.38
N ASP A 172 5.44 -8.36 18.14
CA ASP A 172 5.48 -9.33 17.04
C ASP A 172 6.82 -10.13 17.00
N GLY A 173 7.68 -9.96 18.01
CA GLY A 173 8.95 -10.67 18.16
C GLY A 173 9.89 -10.49 16.95
N LYS A 174 10.41 -11.61 16.41
CA LYS A 174 11.34 -11.61 15.27
C LYS A 174 10.78 -10.88 14.04
N VAL A 175 9.48 -11.06 13.76
CA VAL A 175 8.82 -10.46 12.59
C VAL A 175 8.74 -8.95 12.73
N GLY A 176 8.40 -8.45 13.92
CA GLY A 176 8.35 -7.01 14.16
C GLY A 176 9.73 -6.35 14.12
N PHE A 177 10.77 -7.03 14.60
CA PHE A 177 12.15 -6.56 14.45
C PHE A 177 12.55 -6.45 12.98
N ILE A 178 12.30 -7.50 12.19
CA ILE A 178 12.58 -7.51 10.74
C ILE A 178 11.84 -6.36 10.04
N LEU A 179 10.57 -6.12 10.35
CA LEU A 179 9.80 -5.02 9.77
C LEU A 179 10.34 -3.64 10.16
N ALA A 180 10.79 -3.46 11.39
CA ALA A 180 11.39 -2.21 11.84
C ALA A 180 12.72 -1.94 11.11
N VAL A 181 13.59 -2.95 10.96
CA VAL A 181 14.83 -2.85 10.18
C VAL A 181 14.52 -2.56 8.72
N HIS A 182 13.61 -3.31 8.11
CA HIS A 182 13.21 -3.12 6.73
C HIS A 182 12.65 -1.72 6.48
N SER A 183 11.81 -1.20 7.39
CA SER A 183 11.27 0.15 7.32
C SER A 183 12.37 1.21 7.41
N SER A 184 13.33 1.05 8.32
CA SER A 184 14.49 1.93 8.44
C SER A 184 15.33 1.94 7.16
N TYR A 185 15.66 0.75 6.66
CA TYR A 185 16.42 0.55 5.43
C TYR A 185 15.72 1.19 4.22
N TYR A 186 14.40 1.05 4.10
CA TYR A 186 13.60 1.69 3.06
C TYR A 186 13.75 3.23 3.09
N ILE A 187 13.68 3.84 4.27
CA ILE A 187 13.84 5.29 4.41
C ILE A 187 15.26 5.73 4.04
N PHE A 188 16.27 4.97 4.48
CA PHE A 188 17.66 5.21 4.13
C PHE A 188 17.87 5.13 2.60
N LEU A 189 17.46 4.02 1.98
CA LEU A 189 17.65 3.77 0.56
C LEU A 189 16.97 4.83 -0.29
N ARG A 190 15.74 5.25 0.04
CA ARG A 190 15.08 6.36 -0.65
C ARG A 190 15.86 7.67 -0.52
N SER A 191 16.35 8.01 0.67
CA SER A 191 17.17 9.23 0.86
C SER A 191 18.46 9.16 0.05
N LEU A 192 19.11 7.99 0.01
CA LEU A 192 20.30 7.75 -0.79
C LEU A 192 20.03 7.95 -2.29
N LYS A 193 18.92 7.39 -2.78
CA LYS A 193 18.50 7.54 -4.18
C LYS A 193 18.22 9.00 -4.56
N ILE A 194 17.56 9.77 -3.69
CA ILE A 194 17.35 11.22 -3.91
C ILE A 194 18.70 11.92 -4.05
N TRP A 195 19.65 11.63 -3.15
CA TRP A 195 20.98 12.23 -3.21
C TRP A 195 21.69 11.91 -4.53
N ARG A 196 21.69 10.63 -4.95
CA ARG A 196 22.32 10.21 -6.20
C ARG A 196 21.69 10.86 -7.44
N ILE A 197 20.37 11.06 -7.45
CA ILE A 197 19.69 11.82 -8.51
C ILE A 197 20.15 13.28 -8.54
N HIS A 198 20.33 13.94 -7.38
CA HIS A 198 20.88 15.30 -7.33
C HIS A 198 22.32 15.37 -7.87
N GLU A 199 23.11 14.31 -7.71
CA GLU A 199 24.47 14.16 -8.28
C GLU A 199 24.45 13.75 -9.77
N GLY A 200 23.28 13.66 -10.41
CA GLY A 200 23.14 13.36 -11.84
C GLY A 200 23.05 11.88 -12.20
N GLU A 201 22.90 10.97 -11.23
CA GLU A 201 22.67 9.54 -11.51
C GLU A 201 21.24 9.31 -12.02
N ASP A 202 21.12 8.64 -13.17
CA ASP A 202 19.82 8.21 -13.70
C ASP A 202 19.36 6.90 -13.06
N ILE A 203 18.54 7.01 -12.01
CA ILE A 203 17.99 5.86 -11.31
C ILE A 203 16.77 5.33 -12.04
N LYS A 204 16.87 4.13 -12.61
CA LYS A 204 15.75 3.53 -13.33
C LYS A 204 14.45 3.44 -12.51
N LYS A 205 13.32 3.70 -13.18
CA LYS A 205 11.95 3.61 -12.65
C LYS A 205 11.32 2.22 -12.79
N GLU A 206 12.09 1.19 -13.17
CA GLU A 206 11.58 -0.13 -13.55
C GLU A 206 10.64 -0.75 -12.49
#